data_AF-A0A8S4MNX9-F1
#
_entry.id   AF-A0A8S4MNX9-F1
#
_cell.length_a   1.000
_cell.length_b   1.000
_cell.length_c   1.000
_cell.angle_alpha   90.00
_cell.angle_beta   90.00
_cell.angle_gamma   90.00
#
_symmetry.space_group_name_H-M   'P 1'
#
loop_
_entity.id
_entity.type
_entity.pdbx_description
1 polymer ?
#
loop_
_entity_poly.entity_id
_entity_poly.type
_entity_poly.pdbx_seq_one_letter_code
_entity_poly.pdbx_strand_id
1 'polypeptide(L)'
;MEHFVGTWKLFRFDFEKMKKFYVSLGLPAAVFDAPKERWNILKLEVTGDGTIWKHCNFPKGDETVTFDLEHGTFTRMGSTGQQASPQGSFKMKDGVVFTEESVGGDRKLTGTKKMDGDDMILGKTFGDISAEAVFQKCE
;
A
#
# COMPACT_ATOMS: atom_id res chain seq x y z
N MET A 1 -11.79 8.02 -5.85
CA MET A 1 -10.93 6.82 -5.97
C MET A 1 -10.50 6.55 -7.41
N GLU A 2 -11.33 6.89 -8.41
CA GLU A 2 -11.05 6.67 -9.85
C GLU A 2 -9.78 7.37 -10.37
N HIS A 3 -9.39 8.53 -9.85
CA HIS A 3 -8.16 9.22 -10.26
C HIS A 3 -6.87 8.44 -9.93
N PHE A 4 -6.94 7.45 -9.04
CA PHE A 4 -5.80 6.56 -8.77
C PHE A 4 -5.72 5.38 -9.75
N VAL A 5 -6.72 5.18 -10.61
CA VAL A 5 -6.76 4.06 -11.55
C VAL A 5 -5.68 4.23 -12.61
N GLY A 6 -4.94 3.17 -12.87
CA GLY A 6 -3.83 3.14 -13.80
C GLY A 6 -2.68 2.25 -13.33
N THR A 7 -1.66 2.18 -14.17
CA THR A 7 -0.38 1.56 -13.83
C THR A 7 0.57 2.65 -13.36
N TRP A 8 1.27 2.40 -12.26
CA TRP A 8 2.13 3.35 -11.59
C TRP A 8 3.49 2.73 -11.35
N LYS A 9 4.56 3.44 -11.69
CA LYS A 9 5.94 3.02 -11.46
C LYS A 9 6.52 3.71 -10.24
N LEU A 10 7.18 2.94 -9.37
CA LEU A 10 7.88 3.53 -8.22
C LEU A 10 9.00 4.46 -8.73
N PHE A 11 8.90 5.73 -8.37
CA PHE A 11 9.85 6.77 -8.79
C PHE A 11 10.84 7.10 -7.68
N ARG A 12 10.34 7.31 -6.45
CA ARG A 12 11.16 7.74 -5.32
C ARG A 12 10.66 7.15 -4.00
N PHE A 13 11.59 6.68 -3.18
CA PHE A 13 11.34 6.30 -1.80
C PHE A 13 12.63 6.31 -0.98
N ASP A 14 12.50 6.44 0.33
CA ASP A 14 13.62 6.22 1.25
C ASP A 14 13.71 4.73 1.58
N PHE A 15 14.71 4.04 0.99
CA PHE A 15 14.88 2.60 1.14
C PHE A 15 15.12 2.19 2.60
N GLU A 16 15.91 2.95 3.36
CA GLU A 16 16.22 2.61 4.74
C GLU A 16 15.00 2.81 5.65
N LYS A 17 14.22 3.87 5.44
CA LYS A 17 12.94 4.03 6.15
C LYS A 17 11.94 2.95 5.79
N MET A 18 11.81 2.61 4.50
CA MET A 18 10.92 1.54 4.07
C MET A 18 11.34 0.19 4.67
N LYS A 19 12.64 -0.13 4.66
CA LYS A 19 13.19 -1.33 5.29
C LYS A 19 12.86 -1.37 6.79
N LYS A 20 13.16 -0.29 7.52
CA LYS A 20 12.85 -0.19 8.97
C LYS A 20 11.35 -0.38 9.24
N PHE A 21 10.50 0.27 8.44
CA PHE A 21 9.05 0.15 8.54
C PHE A 21 8.60 -1.31 8.38
N TYR A 22 9.01 -2.01 7.33
CA TYR A 22 8.59 -3.39 7.13
C TYR A 22 9.19 -4.37 8.15
N VAL A 23 10.43 -4.14 8.59
CA VAL A 23 11.03 -4.93 9.68
C VAL A 23 10.24 -4.74 10.98
N SER A 24 9.73 -3.54 11.27
CA SER A 24 8.88 -3.29 12.44
C SER A 24 7.53 -4.00 12.37
N LEU A 25 7.04 -4.27 11.16
CA LEU A 25 5.85 -5.11 10.91
C LEU A 25 6.17 -6.63 10.94
N GLY A 26 7.40 -7.00 11.31
CA GLY A 26 7.82 -8.40 11.45
C GLY A 26 8.33 -9.06 10.17
N LEU A 27 8.61 -8.30 9.09
CA LEU A 27 9.27 -8.90 7.92
C LEU A 27 10.76 -9.16 8.21
N PRO A 28 11.31 -10.32 7.81
CA PRO A 28 12.74 -10.58 7.91
C PRO A 28 13.54 -9.56 7.11
N ALA A 29 14.61 -9.01 7.68
CA ALA A 29 15.47 -8.03 7.01
C ALA A 29 16.06 -8.57 5.69
N ALA A 30 16.30 -9.89 5.60
CA ALA A 30 16.83 -10.55 4.41
C ALA A 30 15.94 -10.42 3.15
N VAL A 31 14.63 -10.15 3.33
CA VAL A 31 13.70 -9.88 2.22
C VAL A 31 14.11 -8.63 1.43
N PHE A 32 14.84 -7.70 2.07
CA PHE A 32 15.31 -6.46 1.47
C PHE A 32 16.65 -6.60 0.75
N ASP A 33 17.29 -7.77 0.83
CA ASP A 33 18.56 -8.05 0.12
C ASP A 33 18.30 -8.50 -1.33
N ALA A 34 17.04 -8.77 -1.69
CA ALA A 34 16.64 -9.07 -3.06
C ALA A 34 16.84 -7.85 -4.00
N PRO A 35 17.05 -8.07 -5.32
CA PRO A 35 17.22 -6.98 -6.28
C PRO A 35 16.08 -5.96 -6.22
N LYS A 36 16.45 -4.68 -6.14
CA LYS A 36 15.52 -3.54 -6.03
C LYS A 36 14.58 -3.40 -7.24
N GLU A 37 14.92 -4.04 -8.35
CA GLU A 37 14.11 -4.16 -9.57
C GLU A 37 12.74 -4.83 -9.35
N ARG A 38 12.54 -5.46 -8.19
CA ARG A 38 11.23 -6.03 -7.81
C ARG A 38 10.23 -5.01 -7.25
N TRP A 39 10.62 -3.76 -7.02
CA TRP A 39 9.81 -2.77 -6.28
C TRP A 39 9.01 -1.82 -7.19
N ASN A 40 8.62 -2.26 -8.37
CA ASN A 40 8.59 -1.28 -9.45
C ASN A 40 7.20 -0.89 -9.94
N ILE A 41 6.17 -1.71 -9.70
CA ILE A 41 4.87 -1.47 -10.33
C ILE A 41 3.76 -1.62 -9.30
N LEU A 42 2.86 -0.64 -9.33
CA LEU A 42 1.58 -0.65 -8.66
C LEU A 42 0.50 -0.44 -9.71
N LYS A 43 -0.41 -1.39 -9.86
CA LYS A 43 -1.54 -1.32 -10.78
C LYS A 43 -2.83 -1.19 -9.97
N LEU A 44 -3.66 -0.23 -10.35
CA LEU A 44 -4.98 0.01 -9.75
C LEU A 44 -6.03 -0.09 -10.85
N GLU A 45 -6.98 -1.00 -10.69
CA GLU A 45 -8.04 -1.27 -11.67
C GLU A 45 -9.41 -1.26 -11.00
N VAL A 46 -10.43 -0.76 -11.68
CA VAL A 46 -11.83 -0.92 -11.25
C VAL A 46 -12.37 -2.17 -11.93
N THR A 47 -12.90 -3.11 -11.16
CA THR A 47 -13.61 -4.27 -11.71
C THR A 47 -15.07 -3.95 -12.00
N GLY A 48 -15.73 -4.79 -12.80
CA GLY A 48 -17.11 -4.53 -13.26
C GLY A 48 -18.16 -4.46 -12.14
N ASP A 49 -17.82 -4.88 -10.92
CA ASP A 49 -18.62 -4.78 -9.70
C ASP A 49 -18.33 -3.51 -8.87
N GLY A 50 -17.48 -2.61 -9.36
CA GLY A 50 -17.11 -1.37 -8.66
C GLY A 50 -16.02 -1.53 -7.60
N THR A 51 -15.46 -2.74 -7.44
CA THR A 51 -14.31 -2.98 -6.57
C THR A 51 -13.05 -2.39 -7.19
N ILE A 52 -12.14 -1.83 -6.38
CA ILE A 52 -10.78 -1.51 -6.85
C ILE A 52 -9.82 -2.61 -6.48
N TRP A 53 -9.11 -3.12 -7.49
CA TRP A 53 -7.99 -4.05 -7.37
C TRP A 53 -6.68 -3.29 -7.35
N LYS A 54 -5.89 -3.49 -6.31
CA LYS A 54 -4.49 -3.06 -6.26
C LYS A 54 -3.60 -4.27 -6.43
N HIS A 55 -2.78 -4.30 -7.49
CA HIS A 55 -1.66 -5.23 -7.63
C HIS A 55 -0.35 -4.49 -7.41
N CYS A 56 0.56 -5.00 -6.59
CA CYS A 56 1.90 -4.45 -6.48
C CYS A 56 2.97 -5.52 -6.41
N ASN A 57 4.06 -5.30 -7.15
CA ASN A 57 5.27 -6.08 -7.01
C ASN A 57 6.07 -5.47 -5.84
N PHE A 58 5.93 -6.07 -4.66
CA PHE A 58 6.77 -5.77 -3.49
C PHE A 58 7.74 -6.95 -3.28
N PRO A 59 8.85 -6.80 -2.51
CA PRO A 59 9.75 -7.89 -2.13
C PRO A 59 9.06 -9.17 -1.63
N LYS A 60 7.85 -9.00 -1.10
CA LYS A 60 7.05 -10.00 -0.43
C LYS A 60 6.15 -10.81 -1.38
N GLY A 61 6.18 -10.50 -2.68
CA GLY A 61 5.33 -11.10 -3.71
C GLY A 61 4.13 -10.21 -4.05
N ASP A 62 3.27 -10.72 -4.94
CA ASP A 62 2.06 -10.04 -5.36
C ASP A 62 1.07 -9.93 -4.21
N GLU A 63 0.50 -8.73 -4.05
CA GLU A 63 -0.60 -8.42 -3.13
C GLU A 63 -1.79 -7.97 -3.96
N THR A 64 -2.98 -8.47 -3.63
CA THR A 64 -4.27 -7.99 -4.12
C THR A 64 -5.00 -7.29 -2.98
N VAL A 65 -5.45 -6.05 -3.19
CA VAL A 65 -6.37 -5.36 -2.26
C VAL A 65 -7.65 -5.04 -2.99
N THR A 66 -8.77 -5.40 -2.36
CA THR A 66 -10.16 -5.18 -2.79
C THR A 66 -10.77 -4.13 -1.87
N PHE A 67 -11.25 -3.01 -2.44
CA PHE A 67 -11.92 -1.94 -1.69
C PHE A 67 -13.44 -2.01 -1.90
N ASP A 68 -14.19 -2.09 -0.79
CA ASP A 68 -15.65 -1.92 -0.73
C ASP A 68 -15.98 -0.45 -0.43
N LEU A 69 -16.43 0.25 -1.46
CA LEU A 69 -16.76 1.67 -1.43
C LEU A 69 -18.01 2.00 -0.61
N GLU A 70 -18.95 1.08 -0.50
CA GLU A 70 -20.20 1.28 0.23
C GLU A 70 -19.95 1.25 1.74
N HIS A 71 -19.17 0.27 2.19
CA HIS A 71 -18.92 0.07 3.62
C HIS A 71 -17.63 0.73 4.13
N GLY A 72 -16.81 1.28 3.24
CA GLY A 72 -15.52 1.88 3.61
C GLY A 72 -14.55 0.85 4.18
N THR A 73 -14.55 -0.37 3.63
CA THR A 73 -13.68 -1.47 4.09
C THR A 73 -12.80 -1.97 2.95
N PHE A 74 -11.67 -2.58 3.29
CA PHE A 74 -10.85 -3.26 2.29
C PHE A 74 -10.42 -4.62 2.79
N THR A 75 -10.24 -5.54 1.84
CA THR A 75 -9.69 -6.87 2.07
C THR A 75 -8.38 -7.02 1.30
N ARG A 76 -7.36 -7.60 1.93
CA ARG A 76 -6.04 -7.88 1.34
C ARG A 76 -5.81 -9.38 1.26
N MET A 77 -5.39 -9.84 0.08
CA MET A 77 -4.95 -11.20 -0.21
C MET A 77 -3.55 -11.18 -0.82
N GLY A 78 -2.78 -12.25 -0.66
CA GLY A 78 -1.39 -12.28 -1.12
C GLY A 78 -0.42 -11.62 -0.16
N SER A 79 0.81 -11.39 -0.63
CA SER A 79 2.06 -11.22 0.12
C SER A 79 1.93 -11.26 1.67
N THR A 80 2.46 -12.32 2.27
CA THR A 80 2.40 -12.60 3.70
C THR A 80 3.57 -12.00 4.49
N GLY A 81 3.21 -11.24 5.52
CA GLY A 81 4.05 -10.87 6.65
C GLY A 81 3.08 -10.98 7.80
N GLN A 82 3.24 -12.02 8.61
CA GLN A 82 2.23 -12.76 9.36
C GLN A 82 1.38 -11.97 10.40
N GLN A 83 1.33 -10.65 10.38
CA GLN A 83 0.67 -9.88 11.43
C GLN A 83 -0.43 -8.91 10.96
N ALA A 84 -0.41 -8.43 9.71
CA ALA A 84 -1.49 -7.55 9.24
C ALA A 84 -2.76 -8.36 8.99
N SER A 85 -3.86 -7.92 9.61
CA SER A 85 -5.21 -8.43 9.37
C SER A 85 -5.50 -8.42 7.87
N PRO A 86 -6.17 -9.45 7.32
CA PRO A 86 -6.61 -9.43 5.94
C PRO A 86 -7.69 -8.35 5.69
N GLN A 87 -8.17 -7.68 6.73
CA GLN A 87 -9.24 -6.68 6.67
C GLN A 87 -8.82 -5.37 7.33
N GLY A 88 -9.25 -4.26 6.72
CA GLY A 88 -9.09 -2.92 7.26
C GLY A 88 -10.24 -2.01 6.86
N SER A 89 -10.21 -0.78 7.37
CA SER A 89 -11.16 0.27 7.02
C SER A 89 -10.45 1.38 6.23
N PHE A 90 -11.22 2.11 5.43
CA PHE A 90 -10.73 3.30 4.80
C PHE A 90 -11.78 4.41 4.81
N LYS A 91 -11.31 5.65 4.70
CA LYS A 91 -12.15 6.82 4.49
C LYS A 91 -11.54 7.71 3.43
N MET A 92 -12.39 8.41 2.69
CA MET A 92 -11.96 9.42 1.73
C MET A 92 -12.32 10.80 2.28
N LYS A 93 -11.35 11.71 2.29
CA LYS A 93 -11.56 13.10 2.65
C LYS A 93 -10.68 13.97 1.76
N ASP A 94 -11.28 14.97 1.10
CA ASP A 94 -10.58 15.95 0.27
C ASP A 94 -9.66 15.31 -0.80
N GLY A 95 -10.14 14.23 -1.44
CA GLY A 95 -9.37 13.49 -2.45
C GLY A 95 -8.26 12.58 -1.90
N VAL A 96 -8.06 12.56 -0.57
CA VAL A 96 -7.10 11.68 0.10
C VAL A 96 -7.80 10.43 0.63
N VAL A 97 -7.23 9.26 0.36
CA VAL A 97 -7.65 7.99 0.96
C VAL A 97 -6.82 7.75 2.21
N PHE A 98 -7.48 7.50 3.33
CA PHE A 98 -6.87 7.09 4.59
C PHE A 98 -7.26 5.66 4.86
N THR A 99 -6.29 4.80 5.20
CA THR A 99 -6.52 3.39 5.51
C THR A 99 -6.08 3.08 6.93
N GLU A 100 -6.77 2.17 7.60
CA GLU A 100 -6.39 1.61 8.91
C GLU A 100 -6.56 0.09 8.88
N GLU A 101 -5.56 -0.65 9.35
CA GLU A 101 -5.64 -2.11 9.54
C GLU A 101 -4.99 -2.54 10.87
N SER A 102 -5.57 -3.55 11.51
CA SER A 102 -4.99 -4.16 12.71
C SER A 102 -3.79 -5.03 12.33
N VAL A 103 -2.73 -5.00 13.14
CA VAL A 103 -1.52 -5.83 12.98
C VAL A 103 -1.41 -6.83 14.15
N GLY A 104 -2.54 -7.20 14.75
CA GLY A 104 -2.63 -8.07 15.93
C GLY A 104 -2.45 -7.31 17.26
N GLY A 105 -3.28 -7.67 18.24
CA GLY A 105 -3.42 -6.92 19.49
C GLY A 105 -3.95 -5.49 19.23
N ASP A 106 -3.49 -4.53 20.04
CA ASP A 106 -3.89 -3.12 19.92
C ASP A 106 -3.08 -2.33 18.86
N ARG A 107 -2.24 -3.01 18.09
CA ARG A 107 -1.35 -2.36 17.12
C ARG A 107 -2.06 -2.09 15.81
N LYS A 108 -1.89 -0.86 15.30
CA LYS A 108 -2.52 -0.40 14.07
C LYS A 108 -1.48 0.08 13.06
N LEU A 109 -1.71 -0.29 11.80
CA LEU A 109 -1.05 0.26 10.64
C LEU A 109 -2.00 1.25 9.98
N THR A 110 -1.53 2.48 9.80
CA THR A 110 -2.26 3.52 9.08
C THR A 110 -1.59 3.84 7.75
N GLY A 111 -2.37 4.28 6.78
CA GLY A 111 -1.87 4.65 5.47
C GLY A 111 -2.59 5.85 4.88
N THR A 112 -1.92 6.52 3.96
CA THR A 112 -2.47 7.60 3.16
C THR A 112 -2.14 7.38 1.69
N LYS A 113 -3.08 7.72 0.81
CA LYS A 113 -2.89 7.77 -0.63
C LYS A 113 -3.47 9.08 -1.14
N LYS A 114 -2.66 9.87 -1.83
CA LYS A 114 -3.04 11.16 -2.41
C LYS A 114 -2.37 11.38 -3.77
N MET A 115 -2.95 12.28 -4.56
CA MET A 115 -2.31 12.81 -5.76
C MET A 115 -1.59 14.11 -5.43
N ASP A 116 -0.42 14.32 -6.01
CA ASP A 116 0.33 15.57 -6.00
C ASP A 116 0.78 15.86 -7.45
N GLY A 117 0.02 16.72 -8.15
CA GLY A 117 0.11 16.80 -9.61
C GLY A 117 -0.22 15.46 -10.26
N ASP A 118 0.69 14.98 -11.12
CA ASP A 118 0.58 13.69 -11.81
C ASP A 118 1.16 12.51 -11.00
N ASP A 119 1.75 12.78 -9.83
CA ASP A 119 2.37 11.76 -8.98
C ASP A 119 1.37 11.22 -7.93
N MET A 120 1.41 9.92 -7.71
CA MET A 120 0.73 9.29 -6.58
C MET A 120 1.68 9.13 -5.40
N ILE A 121 1.28 9.65 -4.24
CA ILE A 121 2.03 9.56 -2.98
C ILE A 121 1.36 8.55 -2.06
N LEU A 122 2.13 7.54 -1.62
CA LEU A 122 1.71 6.53 -0.65
C LEU A 122 2.50 6.70 0.65
N GLY A 123 1.81 7.10 1.73
CA GLY A 123 2.36 7.12 3.08
C GLY A 123 1.88 5.92 3.88
N LYS A 124 2.74 5.38 4.75
CA LYS A 124 2.39 4.36 5.74
C LYS A 124 3.03 4.70 7.08
N THR A 125 2.30 4.44 8.16
CA THR A 125 2.77 4.66 9.53
C THR A 125 2.40 3.49 10.44
N PHE A 126 3.37 3.00 11.19
CA PHE A 126 3.20 1.95 12.20
C PHE A 126 4.00 2.32 13.46
N GLY A 127 3.31 2.51 14.59
CA GLY A 127 3.93 3.15 15.76
C GLY A 127 4.50 4.51 15.39
N ASP A 128 5.76 4.76 15.77
CA ASP A 128 6.48 6.02 15.50
C ASP A 128 7.21 6.03 14.14
N ILE A 129 7.06 4.98 13.33
CA ILE A 129 7.76 4.85 12.06
C ILE A 129 6.83 5.21 10.91
N SER A 130 7.20 6.22 10.14
CA SER A 130 6.54 6.60 8.90
C SER A 130 7.46 6.40 7.70
N ALA A 131 6.89 5.92 6.60
CA ALA A 131 7.57 5.79 5.32
C ALA A 131 6.66 6.26 4.18
N GLU A 132 7.28 6.81 3.14
CA GLU A 132 6.58 7.33 1.96
C GLU A 132 7.22 6.79 0.68
N ALA A 133 6.37 6.55 -0.32
CA ALA A 133 6.76 6.20 -1.68
C ALA A 133 5.98 7.06 -2.69
N VAL A 134 6.71 7.56 -3.69
CA VAL A 134 6.19 8.37 -4.80
C VAL A 134 6.17 7.52 -6.06
N PHE A 135 5.04 7.53 -6.75
CA PHE A 135 4.84 6.78 -7.98
C PHE A 135 4.43 7.71 -9.12
N GLN A 136 4.97 7.43 -10.30
CA GLN A 136 4.63 8.10 -11.55
C GLN A 136 3.69 7.24 -12.38
N LYS A 137 2.72 7.84 -13.04
CA LYS A 137 1.82 7.10 -13.93
C LYS A 137 2.61 6.57 -15.13
N CYS A 138 2.41 5.30 -15.46
CA CYS A 138 2.90 4.74 -16.72
C CYS A 138 1.97 5.20 -17.85
N GLU A 139 2.55 5.53 -19.00
CA GLU A 139 1.82 5.74 -20.26
C GLU A 139 1.13 4.45 -20.74
#